data_AF-A0A1V5LV17-F1
#
_entry.id   AF-A0A1V5LV17-F1
#
_cell.length_a   1.000
_cell.length_b   1.000
_cell.length_c   1.000
_cell.angle_alpha   90.00
_cell.angle_beta   90.00
_cell.angle_gamma   90.00
#
_symmetry.space_group_name_H-M   'P 1'
#
loop_
_entity.id
_entity.type
_entity.pdbx_description
1 polymer ?
#
loop_
_entity_poly.entity_id
_entity_poly.type
_entity_poly.pdbx_seq_one_letter_code
_entity_poly.pdbx_strand_id
1 'polypeptide(L)'
;MKERGPLPQAEVVRLALIMCDILEALHSRQVIHRDFTPDNIIIASDGSLKLIDFAVATENREGVTGTIVGKHSYVPAEQFRGYAENRSDIYAMASTLFFLLTGIDPEPITQSNPSEKGIAINQSLNQLIEECTSQIPSERPASAAQIRERLSEIELDMEESFVINIAGDLKKQVLSG
;
A
#
# COMPACT_ATOMS: atom_id res chain seq x y z
N MET A 1 10.31 -4.44 5.29
CA MET A 1 9.51 -3.35 5.89
C MET A 1 8.78 -3.72 7.20
N LYS A 2 8.61 -5.00 7.53
CA LYS A 2 7.83 -5.49 8.68
C LYS A 2 8.10 -4.85 10.05
N GLU A 3 9.33 -4.43 10.32
CA GLU A 3 9.69 -3.80 11.60
C GLU A 3 9.51 -2.27 11.62
N ARG A 4 8.98 -1.67 10.54
CA ARG A 4 8.96 -0.20 10.37
C ARG A 4 7.59 0.44 10.58
N GLY A 5 6.51 -0.31 10.81
CA GLY A 5 5.18 0.27 11.06
C GLY A 5 4.97 0.62 12.54
N PRO A 6 4.18 1.66 12.88
CA PRO A 6 3.53 2.63 11.96
C PRO A 6 4.48 3.74 11.47
N LEU A 7 4.29 4.19 10.23
CA LEU A 7 5.03 5.27 9.56
C LEU A 7 4.15 6.52 9.34
N PRO A 8 4.76 7.72 9.22
CA PRO A 8 4.04 8.91 8.80
C PRO A 8 3.39 8.73 7.41
N GLN A 9 2.14 9.15 7.26
CA GLN A 9 1.41 9.01 5.98
C GLN A 9 2.15 9.59 4.76
N ALA A 10 2.88 10.71 4.92
CA ALA A 10 3.66 11.29 3.82
C ALA A 10 4.80 10.35 3.37
N GLU A 11 5.40 9.61 4.30
CA GLU A 11 6.39 8.59 3.96
C GLU A 11 5.74 7.39 3.28
N VAL A 12 4.57 6.96 3.75
CA VAL A 12 3.80 5.87 3.12
C VAL A 12 3.42 6.22 1.69
N VAL A 13 2.97 7.46 1.41
CA VAL A 13 2.64 7.91 0.05
C VAL A 13 3.87 7.87 -0.86
N ARG A 14 5.03 8.36 -0.42
CA ARG A 14 6.28 8.28 -1.20
C ARG A 14 6.70 6.85 -1.51
N LEU A 15 6.57 5.95 -0.53
CA LEU A 15 6.85 4.53 -0.74
C LEU A 15 5.86 3.92 -1.74
N ALA A 16 4.57 4.27 -1.63
CA ALA A 16 3.51 3.78 -2.51
C ALA A 16 3.72 4.22 -3.97
N LEU A 17 4.21 5.44 -4.21
CA LEU A 17 4.57 5.91 -5.55
C LEU A 17 5.65 5.02 -6.20
N ILE A 18 6.69 4.66 -5.45
CA ILE A 18 7.75 3.76 -5.94
C ILE A 18 7.20 2.33 -6.15
N MET A 19 6.33 1.86 -5.25
CA MET A 19 5.65 0.57 -5.40
C MET A 19 4.80 0.51 -6.67
N CYS A 20 4.12 1.61 -7.04
CA CYS A 20 3.36 1.70 -8.27
C CYS A 20 4.26 1.55 -9.51
N ASP A 21 5.43 2.21 -9.51
CA ASP A 21 6.39 2.11 -10.62
C ASP A 21 6.89 0.67 -10.82
N ILE A 22 7.09 -0.06 -9.71
CA ILE A 22 7.47 -1.47 -9.73
C ILE A 22 6.36 -2.34 -10.30
N LEU A 23 5.13 -2.17 -9.82
CA LEU A 23 3.98 -2.95 -10.32
C LEU A 23 3.72 -2.68 -11.80
N GLU A 24 3.82 -1.43 -12.25
CA GLU A 24 3.68 -1.08 -13.66
C GLU A 24 4.75 -1.76 -14.54
N ALA A 25 6.00 -1.77 -14.08
CA ALA A 25 7.10 -2.43 -14.77
C ALA A 25 6.91 -3.96 -14.87
N LEU A 26 6.27 -4.59 -13.88
CA LEU A 26 5.95 -6.02 -13.89
C LEU A 26 4.73 -6.32 -14.78
N HIS A 27 3.64 -5.59 -14.58
CA HIS A 27 2.37 -5.80 -15.26
C HIS A 27 2.47 -5.51 -16.76
N SER A 28 3.29 -4.55 -17.18
CA SER A 28 3.58 -4.29 -18.61
C SER A 28 4.27 -5.47 -19.31
N ARG A 29 4.88 -6.37 -18.54
CA ARG A 29 5.51 -7.62 -19.01
C ARG A 29 4.66 -8.85 -18.75
N GLN A 30 3.38 -8.67 -18.36
CA GLN A 30 2.45 -9.74 -17.99
C GLN A 30 2.95 -10.61 -16.82
N VAL A 31 3.76 -10.02 -15.93
CA VAL A 31 4.25 -10.69 -14.73
C VAL A 31 3.42 -10.20 -13.53
N ILE A 32 2.82 -11.13 -12.80
CA ILE A 32 2.10 -10.86 -11.55
C ILE A 32 3.00 -11.32 -10.40
N HIS A 33 3.20 -10.46 -9.41
CA HIS A 33 4.12 -10.72 -8.30
C HIS A 33 3.57 -11.77 -7.33
N ARG A 34 2.27 -11.70 -6.99
CA ARG A 34 1.52 -12.60 -6.08
C ARG A 34 1.94 -12.55 -4.61
N ASP A 35 3.03 -11.89 -4.28
CA ASP A 35 3.53 -11.83 -2.90
C ASP A 35 4.01 -10.43 -2.49
N PHE A 36 3.23 -9.41 -2.86
CA PHE A 36 3.57 -8.01 -2.61
C PHE A 36 3.27 -7.63 -1.15
N THR A 37 4.21 -7.92 -0.25
CA THR A 37 4.03 -7.81 1.21
C THR A 37 5.16 -7.02 1.89
N PRO A 38 5.00 -6.55 3.15
CA PRO A 38 6.07 -5.85 3.86
C PRO A 38 7.35 -6.69 4.03
N ASP A 39 7.25 -8.02 4.00
CA ASP A 39 8.39 -8.94 4.11
C ASP A 39 9.25 -8.94 2.84
N ASN A 40 8.62 -8.78 1.68
CA ASN A 40 9.30 -8.83 0.37
C ASN A 40 9.77 -7.47 -0.13
N ILE A 41 9.50 -6.39 0.62
CA ILE A 41 9.90 -5.05 0.28
C ILE A 41 11.02 -4.57 1.21
N ILE A 42 12.19 -4.32 0.63
CA ILE A 42 13.39 -3.83 1.31
C ILE A 42 13.68 -2.40 0.87
N ILE A 43 14.04 -1.56 1.85
CA ILE A 43 14.68 -0.27 1.58
C ILE A 43 16.18 -0.51 1.69
N ALA A 44 16.90 -0.35 0.60
CA ALA A 44 18.35 -0.48 0.55
C ALA A 44 19.02 0.72 1.25
N SER A 45 20.32 0.58 1.55
CA SER A 45 21.09 1.61 2.24
C SER A 45 21.20 2.94 1.49
N ASP A 46 21.00 2.92 0.16
CA ASP A 46 20.96 4.10 -0.70
C ASP A 46 19.56 4.76 -0.74
N GLY A 47 18.59 4.25 0.03
CA GLY A 47 17.22 4.73 0.06
C GLY A 47 16.33 4.15 -1.05
N SER A 48 16.88 3.35 -1.97
CA SER A 48 16.08 2.71 -3.02
C SER A 48 15.20 1.58 -2.46
N LEU A 49 13.99 1.45 -2.99
CA LEU A 49 13.10 0.34 -2.66
C LEU A 49 13.39 -0.82 -3.62
N LYS A 50 13.66 -2.00 -3.06
CA LYS A 50 13.91 -3.24 -3.78
C LYS A 50 12.87 -4.28 -3.38
N LEU A 51 12.33 -4.92 -4.40
CA LEU A 51 11.51 -6.11 -4.23
C LEU A 51 12.44 -7.32 -4.18
N ILE A 52 12.37 -8.06 -3.08
CA ILE A 52 13.08 -9.31 -2.89
C ILE A 52 12.05 -10.45 -2.93
N ASP A 53 12.43 -11.56 -3.55
CA ASP A 53 11.54 -12.70 -3.80
C ASP A 53 10.46 -12.45 -4.85
N PHE A 54 10.87 -12.59 -6.11
CA PHE A 54 9.93 -12.94 -7.17
C PHE A 54 9.58 -14.40 -6.95
N ALA A 55 8.61 -14.68 -6.07
CA ALA A 55 8.09 -16.02 -5.87
C ALA A 55 7.58 -16.49 -7.23
N VAL A 56 8.45 -17.19 -7.96
CA VAL A 56 8.28 -17.50 -9.36
C VAL A 56 6.93 -18.18 -9.52
N ALA A 57 6.22 -17.75 -10.55
CA ALA A 57 4.90 -18.13 -11.04
C ALA A 57 4.66 -19.65 -11.23
N THR A 58 5.00 -20.50 -10.26
CA THR A 58 4.70 -21.92 -10.29
C THR A 58 3.36 -22.19 -9.64
N GLU A 59 2.46 -22.68 -10.50
CA GLU A 59 1.25 -23.44 -10.23
C GLU A 59 1.30 -24.21 -8.90
N ASN A 60 0.15 -24.24 -8.22
CA ASN A 60 -0.19 -25.22 -7.18
C ASN A 60 0.86 -25.43 -6.08
N ARG A 61 0.88 -24.54 -5.09
CA ARG A 61 1.21 -25.00 -3.72
C ARG A 61 -0.05 -25.60 -3.09
N GLU A 62 -0.47 -26.75 -3.57
CA GLU A 62 -1.20 -27.68 -2.70
C GLU A 62 -0.25 -28.07 -1.55
N GLY A 63 -0.66 -27.84 -0.31
CA GLY A 63 -0.09 -28.56 0.82
C GLY A 63 1.10 -27.96 1.59
N VAL A 64 1.32 -26.65 1.62
CA VAL A 64 2.20 -26.07 2.65
C VAL A 64 1.38 -25.59 3.85
N THR A 65 1.03 -26.54 4.73
CA THR A 65 0.55 -26.30 6.09
C THR A 65 1.72 -25.92 7.01
N GLY A 66 2.50 -24.92 6.60
CA GLY A 66 3.67 -24.45 7.35
C GLY A 66 3.48 -23.00 7.75
N THR A 67 3.07 -22.77 9.00
CA THR A 67 3.46 -21.60 9.82
C THR A 67 3.37 -20.21 9.17
N ILE A 68 2.28 -19.87 8.50
CA ILE A 68 2.09 -18.49 8.00
C ILE A 68 0.73 -17.93 8.44
N VAL A 69 0.59 -17.73 9.74
CA VAL A 69 -0.43 -16.84 10.29
C VAL A 69 0.10 -15.41 10.06
N GLY A 70 -0.50 -14.66 9.13
CA GLY A 70 -0.07 -13.28 8.80
C GLY A 70 0.06 -12.98 7.30
N LYS A 71 0.76 -13.79 6.51
CA LYS A 71 0.92 -13.51 5.06
C LYS A 71 -0.39 -13.65 4.28
N HIS A 72 -1.29 -14.53 4.74
CA HIS A 72 -2.63 -14.66 4.17
C HIS A 72 -3.46 -13.37 4.26
N SER A 73 -3.15 -12.48 5.21
CA SER A 73 -3.81 -11.19 5.35
C SER A 73 -3.63 -10.25 4.15
N TYR A 74 -2.59 -10.49 3.34
CA TYR A 74 -2.24 -9.69 2.18
C TYR A 74 -2.71 -10.33 0.86
N VAL A 75 -3.30 -11.54 0.92
CA VAL A 75 -3.66 -12.32 -0.26
C VAL A 75 -5.16 -12.18 -0.53
N PRO A 76 -5.56 -11.74 -1.74
CA PRO A 76 -6.97 -11.63 -2.08
C PRO A 76 -7.61 -12.97 -2.46
N ALA A 77 -8.94 -13.05 -2.39
CA ALA A 77 -9.70 -14.30 -2.58
C ALA A 77 -9.46 -14.97 -3.94
N GLU A 78 -9.36 -14.19 -5.03
CA GLU A 78 -9.12 -14.72 -6.37
C GLU A 78 -7.77 -15.41 -6.51
N GLN A 79 -6.75 -14.95 -5.77
CA GLN A 79 -5.44 -15.57 -5.78
C GLN A 79 -5.45 -16.94 -5.06
N PHE A 80 -6.18 -17.08 -3.96
CA PHE A 80 -6.40 -18.39 -3.32
C PHE A 80 -7.08 -19.41 -4.24
N ARG A 81 -7.87 -18.92 -5.21
CA ARG A 81 -8.55 -19.74 -6.21
C ARG A 81 -7.69 -20.03 -7.44
N GLY A 82 -6.45 -19.53 -7.48
CA GLY A 82 -5.53 -19.71 -8.60
C GLY A 82 -5.70 -18.72 -9.76
N TYR A 83 -6.53 -17.68 -9.60
CA TYR A 83 -6.85 -16.68 -10.63
C TYR A 83 -6.20 -15.32 -10.36
N ALA A 84 -4.96 -15.31 -9.86
CA ALA A 84 -4.25 -14.05 -9.63
C ALA A 84 -4.17 -13.21 -10.92
N GLU A 85 -4.42 -11.91 -10.80
CA GLU A 85 -4.34 -10.92 -11.88
C GLU A 85 -3.62 -9.66 -11.40
N ASN A 86 -3.43 -8.66 -12.27
CA ASN A 86 -2.79 -7.39 -11.90
C ASN A 86 -3.45 -6.73 -10.67
N ARG A 87 -4.78 -6.83 -10.57
CA ARG A 87 -5.57 -6.31 -9.44
C ARG A 87 -5.31 -7.07 -8.13
N SER A 88 -4.77 -8.29 -8.19
CA SER A 88 -4.37 -9.04 -6.99
C SER A 88 -3.11 -8.44 -6.34
N ASP A 89 -2.15 -8.00 -7.15
CA ASP A 89 -0.98 -7.27 -6.64
C ASP A 89 -1.36 -5.89 -6.07
N ILE A 90 -2.35 -5.22 -6.68
CA ILE A 90 -2.91 -3.96 -6.17
C ILE A 90 -3.48 -4.14 -4.76
N TYR A 91 -4.25 -5.21 -4.54
CA TYR A 91 -4.77 -5.54 -3.21
C TYR A 91 -3.62 -5.73 -2.20
N ALA A 92 -2.63 -6.56 -2.55
CA ALA A 92 -1.51 -6.86 -1.67
C ALA A 92 -0.66 -5.62 -1.34
N MET A 93 -0.45 -4.74 -2.33
CA MET A 93 0.18 -3.43 -2.12
C MET A 93 -0.63 -2.57 -1.15
N ALA A 94 -1.94 -2.44 -1.33
CA ALA A 94 -2.76 -1.64 -0.42
C ALA A 94 -2.84 -2.22 0.99
N SER A 95 -2.91 -3.55 1.14
CA SER A 95 -2.76 -4.25 2.43
C SER A 95 -1.40 -3.95 3.09
N THR A 96 -0.33 -3.85 2.29
CA THR A 96 0.99 -3.41 2.76
C THR A 96 0.96 -1.96 3.26
N LEU A 97 0.31 -1.04 2.53
CA LEU A 97 0.15 0.35 2.96
C LEU A 97 -0.65 0.46 4.26
N PHE A 98 -1.73 -0.33 4.40
CA PHE A 98 -2.50 -0.42 5.64
C PHE A 98 -1.61 -0.80 6.82
N PHE A 99 -0.78 -1.85 6.67
CA PHE A 99 0.17 -2.26 7.71
C PHE A 99 1.18 -1.14 8.03
N LEU A 100 1.74 -0.49 7.01
CA LEU A 100 2.70 0.59 7.21
C LEU A 100 2.09 1.79 7.94
N LEU A 101 0.81 2.08 7.75
CA LEU A 101 0.11 3.19 8.42
C LEU A 101 -0.28 2.84 9.86
N THR A 102 -0.69 1.60 10.11
CA THR A 102 -1.34 1.20 11.37
C THR A 102 -0.42 0.42 12.30
N GLY A 103 0.62 -0.22 11.77
CA GLY A 103 1.43 -1.22 12.49
C GLY A 103 0.68 -2.54 12.78
N ILE A 104 -0.51 -2.72 12.20
CA ILE A 104 -1.39 -3.86 12.43
C ILE A 104 -1.52 -4.64 11.13
N ASP A 105 -1.39 -5.97 11.18
CA ASP A 105 -1.66 -6.80 10.00
C ASP A 105 -3.12 -6.63 9.55
N PRO A 106 -3.39 -6.58 8.24
CA PRO A 106 -4.75 -6.53 7.74
C PRO A 106 -5.54 -7.78 8.17
N GLU A 107 -6.86 -7.65 8.23
CA GLU A 107 -7.70 -8.82 8.44
C GLU A 107 -7.78 -9.63 7.12
N PRO A 108 -7.68 -10.97 7.14
CA PRO A 108 -7.71 -11.76 5.90
C PRO A 108 -9.02 -11.65 5.14
N ILE A 109 -8.93 -11.44 3.82
CA ILE A 109 -10.09 -11.43 2.90
C ILE A 109 -11.13 -10.38 3.32
N THR A 110 -10.64 -9.21 3.75
CA THR A 110 -11.48 -8.05 4.05
C THR A 110 -11.02 -6.82 3.29
N GLN A 111 -11.93 -5.86 3.21
CA GLN A 111 -11.60 -4.52 2.75
C GLN A 111 -10.99 -3.74 3.91
N SER A 112 -9.83 -3.14 3.68
CA SER A 112 -9.05 -2.47 4.72
C SER A 112 -9.41 -0.99 4.80
N ASN A 113 -9.69 -0.51 6.00
CA ASN A 113 -9.95 0.90 6.27
C ASN A 113 -9.04 1.38 7.42
N PRO A 114 -7.92 2.08 7.11
CA PRO A 114 -6.99 2.55 8.15
C PRO A 114 -7.64 3.41 9.23
N SER A 115 -8.59 4.28 8.88
CA SER A 115 -9.25 5.19 9.83
C SER A 115 -10.03 4.47 10.94
N GLU A 116 -10.53 3.26 10.66
CA GLU A 116 -11.21 2.42 11.67
C GLU A 116 -10.25 1.91 12.76
N LYS A 117 -8.94 2.04 12.57
CA LYS A 117 -7.91 1.69 13.57
C LYS A 117 -7.54 2.87 14.48
N GLY A 118 -8.29 3.98 14.41
CA GLY A 118 -8.10 5.13 15.30
C GLY A 118 -6.90 6.00 14.96
N ILE A 119 -6.34 5.89 13.75
CA ILE A 119 -5.26 6.76 13.28
C ILE A 119 -5.84 7.99 12.55
N ALA A 120 -5.16 9.13 12.68
CA ALA A 120 -5.45 10.30 11.83
C ALA A 120 -4.81 10.09 10.45
N ILE A 121 -5.59 10.21 9.39
CA ILE A 121 -5.16 9.94 8.01
C ILE A 121 -5.86 10.88 7.04
N ASN A 122 -5.18 11.26 5.95
CA ASN A 122 -5.78 11.97 4.82
C ASN A 122 -6.96 11.15 4.26
N GLN A 123 -8.10 11.80 4.05
CA GLN A 123 -9.34 11.13 3.64
C GLN A 123 -9.21 10.44 2.29
N SER A 124 -8.56 11.09 1.32
CA SER A 124 -8.34 10.55 -0.02
C SER A 124 -7.40 9.34 0.01
N LEU A 125 -6.38 9.35 0.88
CA LEU A 125 -5.52 8.18 1.10
C LEU A 125 -6.30 7.01 1.71
N ASN A 126 -7.14 7.26 2.71
CA ASN A 126 -7.97 6.23 3.33
C ASN A 126 -8.90 5.58 2.30
N GLN A 127 -9.60 6.41 1.52
CA GLN A 127 -10.51 5.94 0.46
C GLN A 127 -9.77 5.14 -0.62
N LEU A 128 -8.57 5.58 -1.03
CA LEU A 128 -7.77 4.86 -2.01
C LEU A 128 -7.38 3.46 -1.52
N ILE A 129 -6.96 3.32 -0.25
CA ILE A 129 -6.62 2.02 0.35
C ILE A 129 -7.86 1.12 0.43
N GLU A 130 -8.99 1.68 0.84
CA GLU A 130 -10.27 0.97 0.91
C GLU A 130 -10.69 0.46 -0.49
N GLU A 131 -10.65 1.29 -1.52
CA GLU A 131 -10.97 0.88 -2.90
C GLU A 131 -10.00 -0.18 -3.44
N CYS A 132 -8.69 -0.02 -3.23
CA CYS A 132 -7.70 -0.99 -3.67
C CYS A 132 -7.84 -2.36 -2.97
N THR A 133 -8.45 -2.39 -1.79
CA THR A 133 -8.72 -3.62 -1.03
C THR A 133 -10.17 -4.12 -1.18
N SER A 134 -10.93 -3.64 -2.17
CA SER A 134 -12.26 -4.22 -2.47
C SER A 134 -12.18 -5.73 -2.70
N GLN A 135 -13.16 -6.46 -2.18
CA GLN A 135 -13.28 -7.90 -2.37
C GLN A 135 -13.71 -8.28 -3.80
N ILE A 136 -14.21 -7.32 -4.57
CA ILE A 136 -14.55 -7.48 -5.98
C ILE A 136 -13.39 -6.91 -6.79
N PRO A 137 -12.58 -7.72 -7.49
CA PRO A 137 -11.38 -7.23 -8.15
C PRO A 137 -11.66 -6.09 -9.14
N SER A 138 -12.78 -6.15 -9.87
CA SER A 138 -13.19 -5.13 -10.86
C SER A 138 -13.51 -3.76 -10.26
N GLU A 139 -13.77 -3.66 -8.95
CA GLU A 139 -14.01 -2.39 -8.25
C GLU A 139 -12.71 -1.69 -7.82
N ARG A 140 -11.58 -2.40 -7.85
CA ARG A 140 -10.26 -1.80 -7.61
C ARG A 140 -9.86 -0.88 -8.79
N PRO A 141 -8.86 -0.01 -8.63
CA PRO A 141 -8.22 0.63 -9.79
C PRO A 141 -7.72 -0.40 -10.81
N ALA A 142 -7.80 -0.08 -12.09
CA ALA A 142 -7.47 -1.02 -13.17
C ALA A 142 -5.96 -1.25 -13.35
N SER A 143 -5.13 -0.32 -12.86
CA SER A 143 -3.69 -0.37 -13.00
C SER A 143 -2.98 0.40 -11.88
N ALA A 144 -1.69 0.08 -11.68
CA ALA A 144 -0.82 0.86 -10.80
C ALA A 144 -0.69 2.34 -11.24
N ALA A 145 -0.79 2.62 -12.55
CA ALA A 145 -0.76 3.99 -13.07
C ALA A 145 -1.93 4.85 -12.55
N GLN A 146 -3.15 4.30 -12.48
CA GLN A 146 -4.31 5.01 -11.92
C GLN A 146 -4.13 5.29 -10.42
N ILE A 147 -3.50 4.36 -9.69
CA ILE A 147 -3.19 4.55 -8.26
C ILE A 147 -2.13 5.64 -8.11
N ARG A 148 -1.08 5.62 -8.94
CA ARG A 148 0.01 6.60 -8.94
C ARG A 148 -0.50 8.02 -9.18
N GLU A 149 -1.43 8.21 -10.13
CA GLU A 149 -2.06 9.51 -10.40
C GLU A 149 -2.72 10.06 -9.13
N ARG A 150 -3.58 9.27 -8.49
CA ARG A 150 -4.25 9.66 -7.24
C ARG A 150 -3.29 9.89 -6.08
N LEU A 151 -2.24 9.08 -5.96
CA LEU A 151 -1.21 9.29 -4.93
C LEU A 151 -0.44 10.59 -5.14
N SER A 152 -0.21 10.99 -6.38
CA SER A 152 0.47 12.25 -6.70
C SER A 152 -0.39 13.46 -6.31
N GLU A 153 -1.71 13.39 -6.56
CA GLU A 153 -2.66 14.41 -6.09
C GLU A 153 -2.71 14.49 -4.55
N ILE A 154 -2.72 13.33 -3.89
CA ILE A 154 -2.68 13.25 -2.41
C ILE A 154 -1.38 13.84 -1.86
N GLU A 155 -0.23 13.56 -2.47
CA GLU A 155 1.06 14.12 -2.05
C GLU A 155 1.05 15.65 -2.10
N LEU A 156 0.55 16.23 -3.20
CA LEU A 156 0.42 17.68 -3.36
C LEU A 156 -0.54 18.29 -2.33
N ASP A 157 -1.71 17.69 -2.11
CA ASP A 157 -2.68 18.15 -1.10
C ASP A 157 -2.09 18.16 0.32
N MET A 158 -1.29 17.15 0.64
CA MET A 158 -0.61 17.06 1.93
C MET A 158 0.49 18.11 2.10
N GLU A 159 1.25 18.42 1.04
CA GLU A 159 2.25 19.48 1.05
C GLU A 159 1.62 20.87 1.19
N GLU A 160 0.56 21.17 0.45
CA GLU A 160 -0.18 22.44 0.54
C GLU A 160 -0.74 22.64 1.95
N SER A 161 -1.38 21.61 2.50
CA SER A 161 -1.91 21.62 3.87
C SER A 161 -0.81 21.90 4.91
N PHE A 162 0.38 21.32 4.73
CA PHE A 162 1.51 21.55 5.62
C PHE A 162 2.02 23.00 5.56
N VAL A 163 2.16 23.56 4.36
CA VAL A 163 2.60 24.95 4.14
C VAL A 163 1.60 25.94 4.74
N ILE A 164 0.29 25.72 4.54
CA ILE A 164 -0.77 26.57 5.09
C ILE A 164 -0.73 26.58 6.62
N ASN A 165 -0.52 25.41 7.25
CA ASN A 165 -0.43 25.31 8.70
C ASN A 165 0.76 26.10 9.26
N ILE A 166 1.95 25.97 8.66
CA ILE A 166 3.13 26.77 9.06
C ILE A 166 2.85 28.26 8.93
N ALA A 167 2.28 28.70 7.80
CA ALA A 167 1.99 30.11 7.58
C ALA A 167 0.95 30.65 8.59
N GLY A 168 -0.03 29.84 8.97
CA GLY A 168 -1.03 30.17 10.00
C GLY A 168 -0.42 30.32 11.39
N ASP A 169 0.48 29.42 11.77
CA ASP A 169 1.14 29.46 13.08
C ASP A 169 2.11 30.63 13.22
N LEU A 170 2.86 30.97 12.16
CA LEU A 170 3.69 32.16 12.11
C LEU A 170 2.86 33.45 12.27
N LYS A 171 1.69 33.54 11.62
CA LYS A 171 0.79 34.70 11.77
C LYS A 171 0.27 34.84 13.20
N LYS A 172 -0.07 33.74 13.87
CA LYS A 172 -0.53 33.77 15.28
C LYS A 172 0.56 34.28 16.22
N GLN A 173 1.81 33.84 16.04
CA GLN A 173 2.94 34.27 16.87
C GLN A 173 3.24 35.77 16.74
N VAL A 174 3.16 36.31 15.52
CA VAL A 174 3.40 37.75 15.26
C VAL A 174 2.29 38.65 15.83
N LEU A 175 1.04 38.16 15.91
CA LEU A 175 -0.09 38.93 16.44
C LEU A 175 -0.21 38.85 17.97
N SER A 176 0.53 37.95 18.62
CA SER A 176 0.49 37.74 20.07
C SER A 176 1.67 38.35 20.85
N GLY A 177 2.59 39.05 20.17
CA GLY A 177 3.75 39.74 20.76
C GLY A 177 3.72 41.24 20.51
#